data_AF-E4RVJ8-F1
#
_entry.id   AF-E4RVJ8-F1
#
_cell.length_a   1.000
_cell.length_b   1.000
_cell.length_c   1.000
_cell.angle_alpha   90.00
_cell.angle_beta   90.00
_cell.angle_gamma   90.00
#
_symmetry.space_group_name_H-M   'P 1'
#
loop_
_entity.id
_entity.type
_entity.pdbx_description
1 polymer ?
#
loop_
_entity_poly.entity_id
_entity_poly.type
_entity_poly.pdbx_seq_one_letter_code
_entity_poly.pdbx_strand_id
1 'polypeptide(L)'
;MNQRPNQSTTGLSPARALLLTLYERKDAKRRRFLYHYYRNFFEEPYSVGYLVEIINRDLGKALVTARDIKYIRANVYKWKQEGEILSTKSQTDQRDGQSNPS
;
A
#
# COMPACT_ATOMS: atom_id res chain seq x y z
N MET A 1 -28.19 10.09 -29.55
CA MET A 1 -26.92 9.31 -29.52
C MET A 1 -26.20 9.66 -28.23
N ASN A 2 -26.43 8.88 -27.17
CA ASN A 2 -25.86 9.17 -25.86
C ASN A 2 -24.53 8.43 -25.70
N GLN A 3 -23.42 9.13 -25.93
CA GLN A 3 -22.14 8.66 -25.43
C GLN A 3 -22.05 9.02 -23.94
N ARG A 4 -22.02 8.00 -23.09
CA ARG A 4 -21.48 8.09 -21.73
C ARG A 4 -20.13 7.38 -21.76
N PRO A 5 -18.99 8.09 -21.65
CA PRO A 5 -17.73 7.43 -21.39
C PRO A 5 -17.80 6.84 -19.97
N ASN A 6 -17.82 5.51 -19.87
CA ASN A 6 -17.70 4.81 -18.60
C ASN A 6 -16.26 4.93 -18.11
N GLN A 7 -15.94 6.07 -17.49
CA GLN A 7 -14.71 6.24 -16.71
C GLN A 7 -14.92 5.61 -15.33
N SER A 8 -14.60 4.33 -15.23
CA SER A 8 -14.39 3.65 -13.95
C SER A 8 -12.96 3.14 -13.82
N THR A 9 -11.98 3.91 -14.32
CA THR A 9 -10.61 3.86 -13.79
C THR A 9 -10.59 4.69 -12.50
N THR A 10 -11.29 4.21 -11.48
CA THR A 10 -11.24 4.80 -10.13
C THR A 10 -9.77 4.84 -9.71
N GLY A 11 -9.24 6.04 -9.53
CA GLY A 11 -7.82 6.28 -9.21
C GLY A 11 -7.36 5.39 -8.07
N LEU A 12 -6.47 4.44 -8.38
CA LEU A 12 -5.76 3.67 -7.37
C LEU A 12 -5.09 4.67 -6.42
N SER A 13 -5.21 4.47 -5.11
CA SER A 13 -4.46 5.30 -4.17
C SER A 13 -2.97 5.22 -4.54
N PRO A 14 -2.20 6.33 -4.44
CA PRO A 14 -0.78 6.33 -4.83
C PRO A 14 0.02 5.21 -4.16
N ALA A 15 -0.33 4.88 -2.90
CA ALA A 15 0.28 3.80 -2.15
C ALA A 15 -0.07 2.40 -2.72
N ARG A 16 -1.31 2.17 -3.17
CA ARG A 16 -1.69 0.90 -3.83
C ARG A 16 -0.97 0.73 -5.16
N ALA A 17 -0.90 1.79 -5.98
CA ALA A 17 -0.18 1.76 -7.25
C ALA A 17 1.31 1.46 -7.05
N LEU A 18 1.94 2.06 -6.03
CA LEU A 18 3.32 1.78 -5.66
C LEU A 18 3.51 0.32 -5.22
N LEU A 19 2.62 -0.20 -4.37
CA LEU A 19 2.68 -1.60 -3.94
C LEU A 19 2.61 -2.56 -5.13
N LEU A 20 1.70 -2.32 -6.08
CA LEU A 20 1.60 -3.11 -7.31
C LEU A 20 2.90 -3.05 -8.12
N THR A 21 3.47 -1.85 -8.29
CA THR A 21 4.74 -1.66 -9.01
C THR A 21 5.89 -2.42 -8.34
N LEU A 22 5.96 -2.43 -7.00
CA LEU A 22 6.97 -3.18 -6.26
C LEU A 22 6.82 -4.70 -6.47
N TYR A 23 5.60 -5.20 -6.59
CA TYR A 23 5.34 -6.61 -6.90
C TYR A 23 5.69 -6.97 -8.33
N GLU A 24 5.35 -6.12 -9.30
CA GLU A 24 5.69 -6.31 -10.72
C GLU A 24 7.21 -6.36 -10.94
N ARG A 25 7.96 -5.47 -10.28
CA ARG A 25 9.43 -5.42 -10.34
C ARG A 25 10.12 -6.49 -9.48
N LYS A 26 9.35 -7.28 -8.72
CA LYS A 26 9.86 -8.23 -7.72
C LYS A 26 10.83 -7.56 -6.73
N ASP A 27 10.59 -6.31 -6.38
CA ASP A 27 11.44 -5.54 -5.46
C ASP A 27 11.48 -6.21 -4.07
N ALA A 28 12.65 -6.16 -3.41
CA ALA A 28 12.83 -6.72 -2.06
C ALA A 28 11.99 -5.98 -1.01
N LYS A 29 11.73 -4.69 -1.21
CA LYS A 29 10.96 -3.82 -0.32
C LYS A 29 9.46 -4.12 -0.36
N ARG A 30 8.97 -4.86 -1.36
CA ARG A 30 7.53 -5.14 -1.54
C ARG A 30 6.85 -5.71 -0.29
N ARG A 31 7.53 -6.61 0.42
CA ARG A 31 6.99 -7.26 1.63
C ARG A 31 6.89 -6.30 2.80
N ARG A 32 7.88 -5.42 2.92
CA ARG A 32 7.90 -4.40 3.97
C ARG A 32 6.83 -3.34 3.70
N PHE A 33 6.69 -2.89 2.46
CA PHE A 33 5.62 -1.98 2.08
C PHE A 33 4.23 -2.63 2.28
N LEU A 34 4.07 -3.91 1.92
CA LEU A 34 2.83 -4.66 2.15
C LEU A 34 2.44 -4.66 3.64
N TYR A 35 3.40 -4.89 4.53
CA TYR A 35 3.14 -4.83 5.98
C TYR A 35 2.62 -3.45 6.41
N HIS A 36 3.28 -2.36 6.00
CA HIS A 36 2.84 -1.02 6.40
C HIS A 36 1.47 -0.66 5.81
N TYR A 37 1.20 -1.05 4.56
CA TYR A 37 -0.07 -0.79 3.89
C TYR A 37 -1.24 -1.54 4.55
N TYR A 38 -1.04 -2.79 4.96
CA TYR A 38 -2.05 -3.65 5.60
C TYR A 38 -1.77 -3.88 7.09
N ARG A 39 -1.17 -2.90 7.78
CA ARG A 39 -0.64 -3.08 9.14
C ARG A 39 -1.64 -3.70 10.11
N ASN A 40 -2.87 -3.18 10.10
CA ASN A 40 -3.95 -3.64 10.98
C ASN A 40 -4.23 -5.13 10.82
N PHE A 41 -4.18 -5.67 9.59
CA PHE A 41 -4.37 -7.10 9.36
C PHE A 41 -3.24 -7.97 9.94
N PHE A 42 -2.02 -7.44 10.03
CA PHE A 42 -0.89 -8.17 10.59
C PHE A 42 -0.78 -8.07 12.11
N GLU A 43 -1.45 -7.09 12.72
CA GLU A 43 -1.53 -6.95 14.18
C GLU A 43 -2.57 -7.88 14.79
N GLU A 44 -3.56 -8.31 14.01
CA GLU A 44 -4.57 -9.30 14.39
C GLU A 44 -4.10 -10.76 14.18
N PRO A 45 -4.60 -11.72 14.99
CA PRO A 45 -4.19 -13.13 14.95
C PRO A 45 -4.84 -13.93 13.79
N TYR A 46 -4.94 -13.34 12.60
CA TYR A 46 -5.53 -14.01 11.44
C TYR A 46 -4.70 -15.22 10.96
N SER A 47 -5.33 -16.17 10.27
CA SER A 47 -4.60 -17.27 9.64
C SER A 47 -3.80 -16.78 8.41
N VAL A 48 -2.74 -17.49 8.04
CA VAL A 48 -1.95 -17.16 6.84
C VAL A 48 -2.81 -17.23 5.57
N GLY A 49 -3.67 -18.24 5.46
CA GLY A 49 -4.57 -18.40 4.31
C GLY A 49 -5.55 -17.24 4.19
N TYR A 50 -6.17 -16.85 5.31
CA TYR A 50 -7.10 -15.73 5.34
C TYR A 50 -6.44 -14.41 4.91
N LEU A 51 -5.23 -14.13 5.40
CA LEU A 51 -4.47 -12.93 4.99
C LEU A 51 -4.17 -12.90 3.50
N VAL A 52 -3.74 -14.03 2.93
CA VAL A 52 -3.50 -14.14 1.48
C VAL A 52 -4.78 -13.85 0.70
N GLU A 53 -5.89 -14.44 1.13
CA GLU A 53 -7.17 -14.28 0.44
C GLU A 53 -7.66 -12.83 0.48
N ILE A 54 -7.77 -12.24 1.68
CA ILE A 54 -8.36 -10.91 1.83
C ILE A 54 -7.51 -9.83 1.17
N ILE A 55 -6.17 -9.93 1.26
CA ILE A 55 -5.25 -8.98 0.65
C ILE A 55 -5.28 -9.09 -0.87
N ASN A 56 -5.23 -10.30 -1.43
CA ASN A 56 -5.29 -10.45 -2.89
C ASN A 56 -6.66 -10.04 -3.46
N ARG A 57 -7.74 -10.27 -2.71
CA ARG A 57 -9.08 -9.79 -3.05
C ARG A 57 -9.12 -8.25 -3.10
N ASP A 58 -8.58 -7.58 -2.08
CA ASP A 58 -8.50 -6.11 -2.05
C ASP A 58 -7.60 -5.55 -3.18
N LEU A 59 -6.47 -6.21 -3.44
CA LEU A 59 -5.58 -5.83 -4.55
C LEU A 59 -6.19 -6.11 -5.93
N GLY A 60 -7.20 -6.98 -6.03
CA GLY A 60 -7.80 -7.43 -7.29
C GLY A 60 -6.87 -8.29 -8.15
N LYS A 61 -5.75 -8.78 -7.57
CA LYS A 61 -4.74 -9.60 -8.25
C LYS A 61 -4.13 -10.60 -7.27
N ALA A 62 -3.86 -11.82 -7.72
CA ALA A 62 -3.21 -12.86 -6.93
C ALA A 62 -1.67 -12.68 -6.89
N LEU A 63 -1.20 -11.67 -6.15
CA LEU A 63 0.22 -11.29 -6.07
C LEU A 63 0.89 -11.76 -4.77
N VAL A 64 0.17 -11.71 -3.67
CA VAL A 64 0.68 -12.02 -2.34
C VAL A 64 0.60 -13.52 -2.10
N THR A 65 1.71 -14.10 -1.66
CA THR A 65 1.80 -15.53 -1.38
C THR A 65 1.85 -15.81 0.12
N ALA A 66 1.55 -17.05 0.52
CA ALA A 66 1.74 -17.49 1.90
C ALA A 66 3.20 -17.33 2.39
N ARG A 67 4.18 -17.40 1.47
CA ARG A 67 5.60 -17.16 1.78
C ARG A 67 5.84 -15.70 2.17
N ASP A 68 5.20 -14.75 1.49
CA ASP A 68 5.33 -13.33 1.84
C ASP A 68 4.74 -13.06 3.22
N ILE A 69 3.55 -13.60 3.53
CA ILE A 69 2.92 -13.45 4.86
C ILE A 69 3.79 -14.03 5.98
N LYS A 70 4.30 -15.26 5.81
CA LYS A 70 5.20 -15.90 6.78
C LYS A 70 6.48 -15.09 6.97
N TYR A 71 7.07 -14.62 5.87
CA TYR A 71 8.27 -13.78 5.92
C TYR A 71 8.02 -12.49 6.69
N ILE A 72 6.89 -11.81 6.44
CA ILE A 72 6.51 -10.59 7.13
C ILE A 72 6.37 -10.85 8.62
N ARG A 73 5.60 -11.87 9.03
CA ARG A 73 5.45 -12.23 10.46
C ARG A 73 6.77 -12.51 11.14
N ALA A 74 7.69 -13.19 10.45
CA ALA A 74 9.02 -13.49 10.98
C ALA A 74 9.94 -12.27 11.09
N ASN A 75 9.64 -11.14 10.43
CA ASN A 75 10.50 -9.96 10.41
C ASN A 75 9.84 -8.67 10.92
N VAL A 76 8.54 -8.71 11.23
CA VAL A 76 7.73 -7.53 11.54
C VAL A 76 8.26 -6.74 12.73
N TYR A 77 8.85 -7.41 13.71
CA TYR A 77 9.46 -6.79 14.89
C TYR A 77 10.58 -5.80 14.52
N LYS A 78 11.25 -5.99 13.38
CA LYS A 78 12.28 -5.07 12.87
C LYS A 78 11.69 -3.81 12.26
N TRP A 79 10.44 -3.84 11.79
CA TRP A 79 9.83 -2.74 11.02
C TRP A 79 8.80 -1.93 11.81
N LYS A 80 8.34 -2.43 12.97
CA LYS A 80 7.37 -1.73 13.82
C LYS A 80 7.82 -0.33 14.24
N GLN A 81 9.13 -0.11 14.37
CA GLN A 81 9.70 1.20 14.76
C GLN A 81 9.74 2.22 13.62
N GLU A 82 9.54 1.80 12.37
CA GLU A 82 9.73 2.67 11.20
C GLU A 82 8.40 3.24 10.65
N GLY A 83 7.26 2.82 11.21
CA GLY A 83 5.92 3.19 10.74
C GLY A 83 5.52 4.64 11.02
N GLU A 84 6.20 5.34 11.92
CA GLU A 84 5.89 6.74 12.28
C GLU A 84 6.39 7.73 11.22
N ILE A 85 7.39 7.36 10.43
CA ILE A 85 8.08 8.24 9.48
C ILE A 85 7.33 8.35 8.13
N LEU A 86 6.50 7.37 7.78
CA LEU A 86 5.76 7.36 6.52
C LEU A 86 4.44 8.14 6.57
N SER A 87 3.88 8.38 7.76
CA SER A 87 2.62 9.11 7.93
C SER A 87 2.80 10.64 7.87
N THR A 88 4.01 11.16 8.09
CA THR A 88 4.28 12.60 8.22
C THR A 88 4.69 13.28 6.91
N LYS A 89 4.97 12.54 5.84
CA LYS A 89 5.46 13.12 4.56
C LYS A 89 4.36 13.55 3.58
N SER A 90 3.08 13.37 3.93
CA SER A 90 1.95 13.72 3.04
C SER A 90 1.35 15.11 3.30
N GLN A 91 2.00 15.98 4.09
CA GLN A 91 1.38 17.25 4.53
C GLN A 91 2.26 18.51 4.42
N THR A 92 3.30 18.53 3.57
CA THR A 92 4.20 19.71 3.45
C THR A 92 4.48 20.14 2.01
N ASP A 93 3.49 20.11 1.12
CA ASP A 93 3.66 20.66 -0.24
C ASP A 93 2.46 21.51 -0.69
N GLN A 94 1.88 22.29 0.23
CA GLN A 94 0.92 23.36 -0.10
C GLN A 94 1.01 24.51 0.89
N ARG A 95 2.03 25.37 0.72
CA ARG A 95 2.02 26.80 1.06
C ARG A 95 3.38 27.38 0.68
N ASP A 96 3.45 28.03 -0.47
CA ASP A 96 3.96 29.40 -0.63
C ASP A 96 4.08 29.71 -2.11
N GLY A 97 3.00 30.28 -2.63
CA GLY A 97 2.85 30.69 -4.02
C GLY A 97 1.78 31.75 -4.10
N GLN A 98 1.94 32.84 -3.36
CA GLN A 98 1.17 34.06 -3.61
C GLN A 98 2.06 35.28 -3.41
N SER A 99 2.84 35.53 -4.45
CA SER A 99 3.33 36.87 -4.78
C SER A 99 2.12 37.76 -5.02
N ASN A 100 2.07 38.94 -4.40
CA ASN A 100 1.50 40.09 -5.09
C ASN A 100 2.18 41.41 -4.63
N PRO A 101 2.28 42.39 -5.55
CA PRO A 101 3.20 43.51 -5.46
C PRO A 101 2.54 44.73 -4.81
N SER A 102 3.36 45.68 -4.40
CA SER A 102 3.03 47.10 -4.32
C SER A 102 4.29 47.92 -4.56
#